data_AF-A0A670JFR6-F1
#
_entry.id   AF-A0A670JFR6-F1
#
_cell.length_a   1.000
_cell.length_b   1.000
_cell.length_c   1.000
_cell.angle_alpha   90.00
_cell.angle_beta   90.00
_cell.angle_gamma   90.00
#
_symmetry.space_group_name_H-M   'P 1'
#
loop_
_entity.id
_entity.type
_entity.pdbx_description
1 polymer ?
#
loop_
_entity_poly.entity_id
_entity_poly.type
_entity_poly.pdbx_seq_one_letter_code
_entity_poly.pdbx_strand_id
1 'polypeptide(L)'
;MTPLEKEWVIKVQMLQLQSDNLHRDDYYYQEYYRKLEHKQAEKGLLGGCKTEVPKLVTPYIQKVEAYESVVRIPGSLGQVAVSTCYSPRRAIDAVHNIPLEQVICPVKDGGFMDLVGVFLKQMYLQLLDIEDGQRKLEQVPEEEQLHFCEKFAHELGHIYQALRIEEQNSEKEAKDDFLQILLVGKGRRLVARLLPHLSQEQAKQVLVSITQHLPFLLQKDMMDESLPILYGPLCDVIEQLTFSEMIDLLQELTRLQPESVQQSLFAISLLYLLLSHGERCLSSGMPLNPRNGDFEKWVDTVLLVARELSQVPKASMVEPFHLPSNLLFLFCRYVDKDMANHLDAKME
;
A
#
# COMPACT_ATOMS: atom_id res chain seq x y z
N MET A 1 23.50 -27.02 -41.66
CA MET A 1 23.14 -25.62 -41.44
C MET A 1 23.90 -24.75 -42.42
N THR A 2 23.17 -24.01 -43.24
CA THR A 2 23.75 -22.96 -44.09
C THR A 2 24.22 -21.77 -43.24
N PRO A 3 25.15 -20.94 -43.73
CA PRO A 3 25.58 -19.73 -43.01
C PRO A 3 24.41 -18.77 -42.74
N LEU A 4 23.43 -18.73 -43.63
CA LEU A 4 22.22 -17.91 -43.51
C LEU A 4 21.30 -18.42 -42.39
N GLU A 5 21.13 -19.74 -42.28
CA GLU A 5 20.41 -20.36 -41.15
C GLU A 5 21.13 -20.10 -39.83
N LYS A 6 22.47 -20.14 -39.80
CA LYS A 6 23.24 -19.82 -38.59
C LYS A 6 23.02 -18.38 -38.14
N GLU A 7 23.12 -17.44 -39.07
CA GLU A 7 22.91 -16.02 -38.77
C GLU A 7 21.48 -15.75 -38.28
N TRP A 8 20.50 -16.41 -38.88
CA TRP A 8 19.11 -16.32 -38.43
C TRP A 8 18.90 -16.87 -37.01
N VAL A 9 19.44 -18.04 -36.69
CA VAL A 9 19.37 -18.61 -35.33
C VAL A 9 20.03 -17.70 -34.31
N ILE A 10 21.20 -17.13 -34.64
CA ILE A 10 21.89 -16.17 -33.78
C ILE A 10 21.01 -14.95 -33.54
N LYS A 11 20.39 -14.37 -34.57
CA LYS A 11 19.47 -13.22 -34.41
C LYS A 11 18.29 -13.56 -33.51
N VAL A 12 17.68 -14.73 -33.68
CA VAL A 12 16.56 -15.19 -32.83
C VAL A 12 17.00 -15.34 -31.37
N GLN A 13 18.17 -15.92 -31.12
CA GLN A 13 18.72 -16.03 -29.76
C GLN A 13 19.04 -14.67 -29.15
N MET A 14 19.60 -13.73 -29.93
CA MET A 14 19.85 -12.36 -29.47
C MET A 14 18.55 -11.61 -29.16
N LEU A 15 17.49 -11.86 -29.92
CA LEU A 15 16.15 -11.31 -29.66
C LEU A 15 15.54 -11.85 -28.37
N GLN A 16 15.74 -13.12 -28.05
CA GLN A 16 15.26 -13.71 -26.79
C GLN A 16 15.93 -13.15 -25.55
N LEU A 17 17.12 -12.57 -25.70
CA LEU A 17 17.86 -11.91 -24.63
C LEU A 17 17.45 -10.44 -24.44
N GLN A 18 16.54 -9.92 -25.27
CA GLN A 18 15.98 -8.58 -25.10
C GLN A 18 14.88 -8.60 -24.04
N SER A 19 15.14 -7.92 -22.93
CA SER A 19 14.17 -7.69 -21.87
C SER A 19 13.96 -6.20 -21.69
N ASP A 20 12.72 -5.81 -21.39
CA ASP A 20 12.38 -4.43 -21.00
C ASP A 20 12.95 -4.05 -19.62
N ASN A 21 13.23 -5.04 -18.76
CA ASN A 21 13.81 -4.86 -17.44
C ASN A 21 14.85 -5.96 -17.17
N LEU A 22 16.09 -5.77 -17.66
CA LEU A 22 17.20 -6.70 -17.46
C LEU A 22 17.45 -7.06 -15.98
N HIS A 23 17.20 -6.12 -15.06
CA HIS A 23 17.37 -6.35 -13.61
C HIS A 23 16.38 -7.37 -13.03
N ARG A 24 15.21 -7.53 -13.65
CA ARG A 24 14.17 -8.45 -13.19
C ARG A 24 14.28 -9.80 -13.90
N ASP A 25 14.37 -9.76 -15.21
CA ASP A 25 14.30 -10.97 -16.03
C ASP A 25 15.61 -11.76 -16.02
N ASP A 26 16.74 -11.09 -15.75
CA ASP A 26 18.07 -11.70 -15.72
C ASP A 26 18.80 -11.41 -14.39
N TYR A 27 18.03 -11.43 -13.30
CA TYR A 27 18.47 -11.09 -11.94
C TYR A 27 19.82 -11.74 -11.57
N TYR A 28 19.97 -13.04 -11.76
CA TYR A 28 21.19 -13.76 -11.39
C TYR A 28 22.43 -13.32 -12.17
N TYR A 29 22.27 -12.99 -13.45
CA TYR A 29 23.36 -12.50 -14.29
C TYR A 29 23.81 -11.11 -13.82
N GLN A 30 22.86 -10.21 -13.61
CA GLN A 30 23.12 -8.84 -13.13
C GLN A 30 23.78 -8.86 -11.74
N GLU A 31 23.24 -9.64 -10.82
CA GLU A 31 23.78 -9.82 -9.46
C GLU A 31 25.22 -10.36 -9.44
N TYR A 32 25.49 -11.35 -10.28
CA TYR A 32 26.81 -11.96 -10.37
C TYR A 32 27.86 -10.95 -10.83
N TYR A 33 27.57 -10.18 -11.89
CA TYR A 33 28.49 -9.16 -12.40
C TYR A 33 28.64 -7.99 -11.43
N ARG A 34 27.55 -7.56 -10.77
CA ARG A 34 27.59 -6.55 -9.71
C ARG A 34 28.52 -6.96 -8.56
N LYS A 35 28.45 -8.22 -8.12
CA LYS A 35 29.37 -8.77 -7.12
C LYS A 35 30.82 -8.85 -7.63
N LEU A 36 31.02 -9.13 -8.91
CA LEU A 36 32.35 -9.15 -9.52
C LEU A 36 32.97 -7.74 -9.55
N GLU A 37 32.20 -6.74 -9.95
CA GLU A 37 32.60 -5.33 -10.01
C GLU A 37 32.90 -4.79 -8.62
N HIS A 38 32.09 -5.12 -7.62
CA HIS A 38 32.36 -4.76 -6.23
C HIS A 38 33.71 -5.34 -5.75
N LYS A 39 33.97 -6.63 -6.01
CA LYS A 39 35.25 -7.27 -5.67
C LYS A 39 36.42 -6.68 -6.44
N GLN A 40 36.22 -6.21 -7.67
CA GLN A 40 37.25 -5.52 -8.43
C GLN A 40 37.49 -4.10 -7.90
N ALA A 41 36.45 -3.38 -7.48
CA ALA A 41 36.56 -2.06 -6.84
C ALA A 41 37.33 -2.14 -5.52
N GLU A 42 37.04 -3.15 -4.68
CA GLU A 42 37.78 -3.42 -3.43
C GLU A 42 39.25 -3.76 -3.69
N LYS A 43 39.55 -4.53 -4.75
CA LYS A 43 40.93 -4.90 -5.13
C LYS A 43 41.68 -3.79 -5.88
N GLY A 44 40.97 -2.87 -6.52
CA GLY A 44 41.51 -1.76 -7.29
C GLY A 44 42.22 -0.69 -6.44
N LEU A 45 42.00 -0.67 -5.12
CA LEU A 45 42.76 0.18 -4.18
C LEU A 45 44.24 -0.23 -4.04
N LEU A 46 44.65 -1.42 -4.51
CA LEU A 46 46.01 -1.96 -4.36
C LEU A 46 46.82 -2.01 -5.67
N GLY A 47 46.41 -1.28 -6.71
CA GLY A 47 47.24 -1.06 -7.90
C GLY A 47 47.38 -2.27 -8.82
N GLY A 48 46.41 -2.44 -9.73
CA GLY A 48 46.48 -3.42 -10.82
C GLY A 48 45.54 -3.04 -11.96
N CYS A 49 46.00 -3.25 -13.20
CA CYS A 49 45.33 -2.87 -14.44
C CYS A 49 43.85 -3.30 -14.48
N LYS A 50 42.94 -2.36 -14.78
CA LYS A 50 41.50 -2.60 -14.95
C LYS A 50 41.28 -3.60 -16.09
N THR A 51 41.04 -4.86 -15.77
CA THR A 51 40.63 -5.86 -16.77
C THR A 51 39.13 -5.73 -16.93
N GLU A 52 38.67 -5.16 -18.05
CA GLU A 52 37.24 -5.08 -18.35
C GLU A 52 36.65 -6.49 -18.38
N VAL A 53 35.68 -6.76 -17.50
CA VAL A 53 34.97 -8.03 -17.50
C VAL A 53 34.09 -8.03 -18.74
N PRO A 54 34.23 -8.99 -19.67
CA PRO A 54 33.38 -9.05 -20.85
C PRO A 54 31.93 -9.21 -20.41
N LYS A 55 31.12 -8.17 -20.64
CA LYS A 55 29.67 -8.22 -20.47
C LYS A 55 29.04 -8.59 -21.80
N LEU A 56 27.94 -9.36 -21.73
CA LEU A 56 27.14 -9.63 -22.91
C LEU A 56 26.48 -8.32 -23.36
N VAL A 57 26.89 -7.80 -24.52
CA VAL A 57 26.24 -6.65 -25.14
C VAL A 57 25.15 -7.16 -26.07
N THR A 58 23.89 -7.06 -25.63
CA THR A 58 22.75 -7.30 -26.50
C THR A 58 22.51 -6.04 -27.35
N PRO A 59 22.59 -6.11 -28.69
CA PRO A 59 22.22 -4.97 -29.52
C PRO A 59 20.75 -4.63 -29.28
N TYR A 60 20.47 -3.35 -29.02
CA TYR A 60 19.11 -2.85 -28.89
C TYR A 60 18.45 -2.91 -30.28
N ILE A 61 17.46 -3.78 -30.45
CA ILE A 61 16.62 -3.78 -31.66
C ILE A 61 15.42 -2.90 -31.33
N GLN A 62 15.27 -1.82 -32.10
CA GLN A 62 14.18 -0.88 -31.96
C GLN A 62 12.85 -1.66 -32.09
N LYS A 63 12.07 -1.72 -31.00
CA LYS A 63 10.73 -2.31 -31.02
C LYS A 63 9.92 -1.56 -32.07
N VAL A 64 9.53 -2.26 -33.14
CA VAL A 64 8.59 -1.72 -34.12
C VAL A 64 7.22 -1.69 -33.44
N GLU A 65 6.82 -0.53 -32.92
CA GLU A 65 5.51 -0.32 -32.27
C GLU A 65 4.33 -0.53 -33.24
N ALA A 66 4.57 -0.34 -34.54
CA ALA A 66 3.59 -0.55 -35.59
C ALA A 66 3.45 -2.04 -35.92
N TYR A 67 2.53 -2.72 -35.24
CA TYR A 67 2.04 -4.03 -35.68
C TYR A 67 1.06 -3.81 -36.86
N GLU A 68 1.52 -4.10 -38.08
CA GLU A 68 0.58 -4.32 -39.17
C GLU A 68 -0.18 -5.61 -38.91
N SER A 69 -1.50 -5.49 -38.69
CA SER A 69 -2.38 -6.62 -38.46
C SER A 69 -2.22 -7.65 -39.57
N VAL A 70 -1.77 -8.85 -39.21
CA VAL A 70 -1.67 -9.98 -40.13
C VAL A 70 -3.04 -10.23 -40.77
N VAL A 71 -3.08 -10.19 -42.10
CA VAL A 71 -4.25 -10.55 -42.90
C VAL A 71 -4.63 -11.99 -42.55
N ARG A 72 -5.71 -12.17 -41.78
CA ARG A 72 -6.27 -13.48 -41.49
C ARG A 72 -6.94 -14.00 -42.76
N ILE A 73 -6.33 -14.98 -43.42
CA ILE A 73 -6.98 -15.73 -44.50
C ILE A 73 -8.02 -16.66 -43.85
N PRO A 74 -9.33 -16.51 -44.14
CA PRO A 74 -10.37 -17.36 -43.56
C PRO A 74 -10.07 -18.84 -43.87
N GLY A 75 -10.12 -19.70 -42.85
CA GLY A 75 -9.83 -21.14 -42.98
C GLY A 75 -8.39 -21.56 -42.64
N SER A 76 -7.48 -20.63 -42.38
CA SER A 76 -6.11 -20.93 -41.91
C SER A 76 -6.05 -21.12 -40.38
N LEU A 77 -6.62 -22.21 -39.87
CA LEU A 77 -6.50 -22.53 -38.45
C LEU A 77 -5.03 -22.90 -38.14
N GLY A 78 -4.34 -22.08 -37.33
CA GLY A 78 -3.05 -22.42 -36.73
C GLY A 78 -1.78 -22.09 -37.54
N GLN A 79 -1.86 -21.37 -38.66
CA GLN A 79 -0.64 -20.91 -39.35
C GLN A 79 -0.10 -19.62 -38.74
N VAL A 80 1.04 -19.74 -38.08
CA VAL A 80 1.79 -18.64 -37.46
C VAL A 80 2.48 -17.83 -38.57
N ALA A 81 1.94 -16.66 -38.91
CA ALA A 81 2.57 -15.77 -39.90
C ALA A 81 3.94 -15.28 -39.39
N VAL A 82 4.91 -15.16 -40.29
CA VAL A 82 6.31 -14.79 -39.97
C VAL A 82 6.42 -13.49 -39.16
N SER A 83 5.48 -12.56 -39.32
CA SER A 83 5.38 -11.31 -38.56
C SER A 83 5.04 -11.47 -37.07
N THR A 84 4.65 -12.65 -36.61
CA THR A 84 4.31 -12.91 -35.19
C THR A 84 5.49 -13.38 -34.34
N CYS A 85 6.67 -13.58 -34.93
CA CYS A 85 7.85 -14.09 -34.22
C CYS A 85 8.35 -13.17 -33.11
N TYR A 86 8.06 -11.86 -33.18
CA TYR A 86 8.49 -10.86 -32.20
C TYR A 86 7.50 -10.66 -31.04
N SER A 87 6.25 -11.15 -31.13
CA SER A 87 5.23 -10.97 -30.08
C SER A 87 4.13 -12.06 -30.17
N PRO A 88 4.47 -13.35 -29.99
CA PRO A 88 3.51 -14.44 -30.17
C PRO A 88 2.33 -14.37 -29.22
N ARG A 89 2.49 -13.80 -28.01
CA ARG A 89 1.38 -13.62 -27.05
C ARG A 89 0.30 -12.68 -27.58
N ARG A 90 0.64 -11.62 -28.31
CA ARG A 90 -0.34 -10.68 -28.92
C ARG A 90 -1.17 -11.31 -30.04
N ALA A 91 -0.69 -12.39 -30.65
CA ALA A 91 -1.45 -13.13 -31.67
C ALA A 91 -2.52 -14.07 -31.04
N ILE A 92 -2.33 -14.44 -29.77
CA ILE A 92 -3.19 -15.35 -29.01
C ILE A 92 -4.23 -14.57 -28.19
N ASP A 93 -3.88 -13.34 -27.78
CA ASP A 93 -4.71 -12.52 -26.90
C ASP A 93 -5.91 -11.92 -27.64
N ALA A 94 -7.01 -12.67 -27.68
CA ALA A 94 -8.32 -12.20 -28.13
C ALA A 94 -9.03 -11.40 -27.02
N VAL A 95 -8.32 -10.45 -26.40
CA VAL A 95 -8.89 -9.62 -25.34
C VAL A 95 -9.73 -8.53 -25.97
N HIS A 96 -10.98 -8.47 -25.54
CA HIS A 96 -11.99 -7.53 -25.98
C HIS A 96 -11.47 -6.11 -25.69
N ASN A 97 -11.18 -5.35 -26.75
CA ASN A 97 -10.96 -3.91 -26.67
C ASN A 97 -12.27 -3.26 -26.21
N ILE A 98 -12.46 -3.11 -24.90
CA ILE A 98 -13.45 -2.21 -24.35
C ILE A 98 -12.82 -0.81 -24.43
N PRO A 99 -13.38 0.12 -25.22
CA PRO A 99 -12.81 1.47 -25.36
C PRO A 99 -12.84 2.22 -24.03
N LEU A 100 -11.76 2.96 -23.78
CA LEU A 100 -11.34 3.56 -22.50
C LEU A 100 -12.18 4.76 -22.02
N GLU A 101 -13.40 5.00 -22.53
CA GLU A 101 -13.99 6.35 -22.47
C GLU A 101 -15.44 6.44 -21.95
N GLN A 102 -15.95 5.41 -21.27
CA GLN A 102 -17.31 5.44 -20.71
C GLN A 102 -17.42 4.92 -19.27
N VAL A 103 -16.49 5.33 -18.40
CA VAL A 103 -16.65 5.14 -16.95
C VAL A 103 -17.12 6.43 -16.30
N ILE A 104 -18.35 6.84 -16.64
CA ILE A 104 -19.13 7.76 -15.81
C ILE A 104 -20.50 7.10 -15.64
N CYS A 105 -20.84 6.81 -14.38
CA CYS A 105 -21.95 6.02 -13.82
C CYS A 105 -23.37 6.36 -14.36
N PRO A 106 -24.49 5.71 -13.95
CA PRO A 106 -24.68 4.53 -13.06
C PRO A 106 -25.70 3.47 -13.59
N VAL A 107 -25.56 2.17 -13.31
CA VAL A 107 -26.71 1.22 -13.40
C VAL A 107 -26.64 0.09 -12.35
N LYS A 108 -27.70 0.07 -11.52
CA LYS A 108 -28.33 -0.97 -10.68
C LYS A 108 -27.67 -2.37 -10.56
N ASP A 109 -27.37 -2.70 -9.31
CA ASP A 109 -27.49 -4.00 -8.61
C ASP A 109 -26.68 -5.23 -9.05
N GLY A 110 -25.64 -5.06 -9.87
CA GLY A 110 -24.64 -6.13 -10.08
C GLY A 110 -23.29 -5.65 -10.61
N GLY A 111 -23.26 -4.55 -11.38
CA GLY A 111 -22.03 -4.05 -12.01
C GLY A 111 -21.18 -3.12 -11.13
N PHE A 112 -21.66 -2.68 -9.97
CA PHE A 112 -20.92 -1.73 -9.14
C PHE A 112 -19.66 -2.35 -8.53
N MET A 113 -19.73 -3.59 -8.06
CA MET A 113 -18.55 -4.32 -7.55
C MET A 113 -17.55 -4.65 -8.67
N ASP A 114 -18.04 -4.92 -9.88
CA ASP A 114 -17.18 -5.10 -11.05
C ASP A 114 -16.47 -3.79 -11.42
N LEU A 115 -17.16 -2.66 -11.30
CA LEU A 115 -16.59 -1.33 -11.54
C LEU A 115 -15.51 -0.97 -10.50
N VAL A 116 -15.78 -1.20 -9.21
CA VAL A 116 -14.79 -1.08 -8.13
C VAL A 116 -13.60 -2.00 -8.42
N GLY A 117 -13.84 -3.21 -8.91
CA GLY A 117 -12.79 -4.15 -9.30
C GLY A 117 -11.92 -3.66 -10.46
N VAL A 118 -12.51 -3.06 -11.50
CA VAL A 118 -11.77 -2.46 -12.63
C VAL A 118 -10.98 -1.24 -12.15
N PHE A 119 -11.61 -0.39 -11.34
CA PHE A 119 -10.97 0.78 -10.76
C PHE A 119 -9.78 0.41 -9.88
N LEU A 120 -9.94 -0.57 -8.99
CA LEU A 120 -8.85 -1.10 -8.15
C LEU A 120 -7.70 -1.63 -9.01
N LYS A 121 -7.97 -2.38 -10.08
CA LYS A 121 -6.92 -2.87 -10.98
C LYS A 121 -6.14 -1.71 -11.59
N GLN A 122 -6.82 -0.67 -12.04
CA GLN A 122 -6.18 0.51 -12.61
C GLN A 122 -5.25 1.19 -11.58
N MET A 123 -5.74 1.40 -10.36
CA MET A 123 -4.94 1.99 -9.29
C MET A 123 -3.74 1.13 -8.89
N TYR A 124 -3.91 -0.20 -8.87
CA TYR A 124 -2.80 -1.12 -8.60
C TYR A 124 -1.72 -1.05 -9.68
N LEU A 125 -2.09 -0.92 -10.95
CA LEU A 125 -1.10 -0.77 -12.02
C LEU A 125 -0.29 0.53 -11.83
N GLN A 126 -0.97 1.63 -11.55
CA GLN A 126 -0.30 2.92 -11.26
C GLN A 126 0.60 2.82 -10.02
N LEU A 127 0.13 2.19 -8.93
CA LEU A 127 0.94 1.98 -7.72
C LEU A 127 2.17 1.08 -7.98
N LEU A 128 2.02 0.05 -8.81
CA LEU A 128 3.14 -0.82 -9.18
C LEU A 128 4.18 -0.08 -10.03
N ASP A 129 3.75 0.78 -10.95
CA ASP A 129 4.66 1.61 -11.75
C ASP A 129 5.45 2.58 -10.85
N ILE A 130 4.78 3.14 -9.83
CA ILE A 130 5.35 3.98 -8.77
C ILE A 130 6.40 3.20 -7.96
N GLU A 131 6.06 2.02 -7.44
CA GLU A 131 6.97 1.18 -6.65
C GLU A 131 8.17 0.65 -7.47
N ASP A 132 7.94 0.28 -8.74
CA ASP A 132 9.01 -0.11 -9.67
C ASP A 132 9.91 1.10 -10.01
N GLY A 133 9.33 2.29 -10.14
CA GLY A 133 10.04 3.56 -10.32
C GLY A 133 10.97 3.88 -9.14
N GLN A 134 10.50 3.72 -7.90
CA GLN A 134 11.32 3.91 -6.70
C GLN A 134 12.50 2.94 -6.65
N ARG A 135 12.28 1.65 -6.96
CA ARG A 135 13.37 0.65 -7.02
C ARG A 135 14.43 0.99 -8.07
N LYS A 136 14.04 1.68 -9.15
CA LYS A 136 14.97 2.19 -10.17
C LYS A 136 15.70 3.46 -9.71
N LEU A 137 15.04 4.32 -8.94
CA LEU A 137 15.62 5.55 -8.39
C LEU A 137 16.84 5.28 -7.50
N GLU A 138 16.83 4.16 -6.75
CA GLU A 138 17.97 3.70 -5.94
C GLU A 138 19.26 3.45 -6.77
N GLN A 139 19.16 3.39 -8.10
CA GLN A 139 20.25 3.04 -9.01
C GLN A 139 20.67 4.19 -9.96
N VAL A 140 19.95 5.32 -9.97
CA VAL A 140 20.09 6.41 -10.95
C VAL A 140 20.78 7.65 -10.34
N PRO A 141 21.65 8.39 -11.07
CA PRO A 141 22.35 9.59 -10.59
C PRO A 141 21.43 10.75 -10.17
N GLU A 142 21.92 11.59 -9.24
CA GLU A 142 21.17 12.66 -8.53
C GLU A 142 20.42 13.67 -9.42
N GLU A 143 20.91 13.94 -10.63
CA GLU A 143 20.32 14.95 -11.54
C GLU A 143 18.98 14.51 -12.15
N GLU A 144 18.79 13.21 -12.39
CA GLU A 144 17.52 12.67 -12.88
C GLU A 144 16.52 12.41 -11.74
N GLN A 145 17.00 12.30 -10.50
CA GLN A 145 16.17 11.99 -9.34
C GLN A 145 15.10 13.05 -9.07
N LEU A 146 15.44 14.34 -9.27
CA LEU A 146 14.50 15.45 -9.06
C LEU A 146 13.29 15.39 -9.99
N HIS A 147 13.52 15.16 -11.29
CA HIS A 147 12.44 15.03 -12.28
C HIS A 147 11.57 13.79 -12.02
N PHE A 148 12.18 12.67 -11.60
CA PHE A 148 11.44 11.49 -11.19
C PHE A 148 10.58 11.74 -9.94
N CYS A 149 11.10 12.47 -8.94
CA CYS A 149 10.34 12.82 -7.74
C CYS A 149 9.12 13.70 -8.04
N GLU A 150 9.23 14.67 -8.94
CA GLU A 150 8.10 15.51 -9.34
C GLU A 150 7.01 14.71 -10.06
N LYS A 151 7.41 13.87 -11.02
CA LYS A 151 6.48 12.97 -11.72
C LYS A 151 5.79 12.03 -10.74
N PHE A 152 6.55 11.48 -9.80
CA PHE A 152 6.07 10.58 -8.76
C PHE A 152 5.03 11.24 -7.84
N ALA A 153 5.31 12.46 -7.37
CA ALA A 153 4.39 13.22 -6.54
C ALA A 153 3.08 13.53 -7.28
N HIS A 154 3.15 13.85 -8.58
CA HIS A 154 1.97 14.08 -9.40
C HIS A 154 1.13 12.80 -9.57
N GLU A 155 1.74 11.66 -9.91
CA GLU A 155 1.05 10.38 -10.05
C GLU A 155 0.41 9.93 -8.73
N LEU A 156 1.10 10.07 -7.60
CA LEU A 156 0.51 9.82 -6.28
C LEU A 156 -0.65 10.75 -5.95
N GLY A 157 -0.53 12.04 -6.32
CA GLY A 157 -1.62 13.01 -6.19
C GLY A 157 -2.87 12.56 -6.95
N HIS A 158 -2.72 12.05 -8.17
CA HIS A 158 -3.82 11.48 -8.95
C HIS A 158 -4.45 10.26 -8.27
N ILE A 159 -3.64 9.34 -7.76
CA ILE A 159 -4.14 8.16 -7.03
C ILE A 159 -4.92 8.59 -5.79
N TYR A 160 -4.40 9.54 -5.01
CA TYR A 160 -5.06 10.06 -3.81
C TYR A 160 -6.38 10.76 -4.14
N GLN A 161 -6.40 11.63 -5.16
CA GLN A 161 -7.63 12.30 -5.61
C GLN A 161 -8.67 11.30 -6.12
N ALA A 162 -8.23 10.23 -6.79
CA ALA A 162 -9.11 9.18 -7.27
C ALA A 162 -9.79 8.39 -6.13
N LEU A 163 -9.18 8.32 -4.94
CA LEU A 163 -9.80 7.73 -3.75
C LEU A 163 -10.97 8.54 -3.20
N ARG A 164 -11.10 9.83 -3.57
CA ARG A 164 -12.23 10.71 -3.21
C ARG A 164 -12.54 10.81 -1.71
N ILE A 165 -11.48 10.80 -0.89
CA ILE A 165 -11.57 10.81 0.57
C ILE A 165 -12.25 12.08 1.13
N GLU A 166 -12.22 13.19 0.39
CA GLU A 166 -12.67 14.52 0.85
C GLU A 166 -14.14 14.86 0.49
N GLU A 167 -14.85 14.02 -0.30
CA GLU A 167 -16.22 14.34 -0.77
C GLU A 167 -17.33 14.03 0.27
N GLN A 168 -17.20 14.50 1.52
CA GLN A 168 -18.21 14.30 2.59
C GLN A 168 -19.42 15.26 2.54
N ASN A 169 -19.65 15.99 1.44
CA ASN A 169 -20.69 17.02 1.36
C ASN A 169 -22.06 16.56 0.82
N SER A 170 -22.44 15.28 0.92
CA SER A 170 -23.83 14.91 0.63
C SER A 170 -24.37 13.78 1.51
N GLU A 171 -25.62 13.95 1.93
CA GLU A 171 -26.42 13.22 2.94
C GLU A 171 -26.62 11.69 2.71
N LYS A 172 -25.65 10.98 2.12
CA LYS A 172 -25.77 9.55 1.82
C LYS A 172 -24.46 8.82 2.08
N GLU A 173 -24.31 8.28 3.29
CA GLU A 173 -23.28 7.28 3.66
C GLU A 173 -23.21 6.10 2.66
N ALA A 174 -24.29 5.83 1.92
CA ALA A 174 -24.35 4.82 0.87
C ALA A 174 -23.58 5.17 -0.43
N LYS A 175 -23.00 6.37 -0.54
CA LYS A 175 -22.28 6.85 -1.73
C LYS A 175 -20.80 7.15 -1.49
N ASP A 176 -20.25 6.78 -0.34
CA ASP A 176 -18.85 7.00 -0.09
C ASP A 176 -18.00 6.04 -0.93
N ASP A 177 -17.39 6.55 -2.00
CA ASP A 177 -16.55 5.80 -2.93
C ASP A 177 -15.35 5.16 -2.19
N PHE A 178 -14.82 5.83 -1.16
CA PHE A 178 -13.69 5.33 -0.37
C PHE A 178 -14.11 4.17 0.54
N LEU A 179 -15.28 4.26 1.18
CA LEU A 179 -15.84 3.13 1.94
C LEU A 179 -15.99 1.88 1.06
N GLN A 180 -16.48 2.03 -0.18
CA GLN A 180 -16.66 0.91 -1.10
C GLN A 180 -15.34 0.23 -1.47
N ILE A 181 -14.25 1.00 -1.54
CA ILE A 181 -12.89 0.47 -1.72
C ILE A 181 -12.46 -0.33 -0.49
N LEU A 182 -12.66 0.21 0.71
CA LEU A 182 -12.27 -0.43 1.97
C LEU A 182 -13.08 -1.70 2.30
N LEU A 183 -14.31 -1.82 1.78
CA LEU A 183 -15.12 -3.03 1.93
C LEU A 183 -14.55 -4.24 1.16
N VAL A 184 -13.60 -4.02 0.24
CA VAL A 184 -12.95 -5.08 -0.54
C VAL A 184 -11.55 -5.33 0.01
N GLY A 185 -11.18 -6.58 0.31
CA GLY A 185 -9.84 -6.92 0.83
C GLY A 185 -8.67 -6.48 -0.06
N LYS A 186 -8.86 -6.45 -1.39
CA LYS A 186 -7.88 -5.87 -2.31
C LYS A 186 -7.74 -4.35 -2.18
N GLY A 187 -8.83 -3.64 -1.89
CA GLY A 187 -8.80 -2.20 -1.63
C GLY A 187 -8.08 -1.88 -0.32
N ARG A 188 -8.32 -2.65 0.75
CA ARG A 188 -7.55 -2.52 2.00
C ARG A 188 -6.05 -2.71 1.78
N ARG A 189 -5.66 -3.73 1.03
CA ARG A 189 -4.24 -3.96 0.65
C ARG A 189 -3.66 -2.82 -0.20
N LEU A 190 -4.48 -2.21 -1.06
CA LEU A 190 -4.06 -1.08 -1.89
C LEU A 190 -3.75 0.12 -1.00
N VAL A 191 -4.69 0.45 -0.09
CA VAL A 191 -4.53 1.55 0.87
C VAL A 191 -3.34 1.31 1.80
N ALA A 192 -3.18 0.08 2.31
CA ALA A 192 -2.04 -0.30 3.15
C ALA A 192 -0.69 -0.04 2.46
N ARG A 193 -0.58 -0.37 1.16
CA ARG A 193 0.65 -0.14 0.37
C ARG A 193 0.81 1.32 -0.06
N LEU A 194 -0.29 2.05 -0.24
CA LEU A 194 -0.26 3.46 -0.62
C LEU A 194 0.18 4.36 0.55
N LEU A 195 -0.23 4.05 1.78
CA LEU A 195 0.01 4.85 2.98
C LEU A 195 1.47 5.33 3.16
N PRO A 196 2.50 4.48 3.06
CA PRO A 196 3.91 4.91 3.18
C PRO A 196 4.39 5.90 2.11
N HIS A 197 3.68 6.00 0.99
CA HIS A 197 4.02 6.89 -0.12
C HIS A 197 3.30 8.24 -0.06
N LEU A 198 2.27 8.37 0.77
CA LEU A 198 1.50 9.60 0.90
C LEU A 198 2.26 10.65 1.70
N SER A 199 1.94 11.93 1.45
CA SER A 199 2.36 12.99 2.36
C SER A 199 1.74 12.80 3.75
N GLN A 200 2.39 13.34 4.79
CA GLN A 200 1.92 13.24 6.17
C GLN A 200 0.46 13.69 6.33
N GLU A 201 0.09 14.80 5.70
CA GLU A 201 -1.29 15.32 5.77
C GLU A 201 -2.31 14.40 5.09
N GLN A 202 -1.97 13.86 3.91
CA GLN A 202 -2.84 12.88 3.22
C GLN A 202 -2.99 11.58 4.02
N ALA A 203 -1.91 11.09 4.61
CA ALA A 203 -1.94 9.87 5.42
C ALA A 203 -2.81 10.05 6.67
N LYS A 204 -2.75 11.22 7.32
CA LYS A 204 -3.65 11.59 8.42
C LYS A 204 -5.12 11.62 7.98
N GLN A 205 -5.43 12.21 6.83
CA GLN A 205 -6.81 12.22 6.30
C GLN A 205 -7.33 10.80 6.03
N VAL A 206 -6.50 9.93 5.45
CA VAL A 206 -6.82 8.51 5.27
C VAL A 206 -7.13 7.84 6.61
N LEU A 207 -6.30 8.07 7.63
CA LEU A 207 -6.50 7.50 8.98
C LEU A 207 -7.83 7.96 9.60
N VAL A 208 -8.15 9.26 9.50
CA VAL A 208 -9.42 9.81 9.99
C VAL A 208 -10.60 9.15 9.27
N SER A 209 -10.55 9.06 7.94
CA SER A 209 -11.63 8.46 7.16
C SER A 209 -11.79 6.96 7.47
N ILE A 210 -10.71 6.19 7.60
CA ILE A 210 -10.78 4.78 8.03
C ILE A 210 -11.44 4.66 9.41
N THR A 211 -11.08 5.55 10.34
CA THR A 211 -11.63 5.54 11.71
C THR A 211 -13.13 5.86 11.71
N GLN A 212 -13.57 6.82 10.90
CA GLN A 212 -14.99 7.17 10.73
C GLN A 212 -15.81 6.02 10.12
N HIS A 213 -15.23 5.28 9.18
CA HIS A 213 -15.88 4.14 8.54
C HIS A 213 -15.74 2.82 9.30
N LEU A 214 -14.95 2.80 10.38
CA LEU A 214 -14.67 1.61 11.17
C LEU A 214 -15.90 0.82 11.62
N PRO A 215 -17.04 1.42 12.08
CA PRO A 215 -18.19 0.62 12.49
C PRO A 215 -18.75 -0.25 11.36
N PHE A 216 -18.76 0.26 10.11
CA PHE A 216 -19.20 -0.51 8.94
C PHE A 216 -18.17 -1.57 8.54
N LEU A 217 -16.88 -1.24 8.64
CA LEU A 217 -15.80 -2.18 8.34
C LEU A 217 -15.83 -3.36 9.31
N LEU A 218 -16.00 -3.13 10.61
CA LEU A 218 -16.07 -4.17 11.63
C LEU A 218 -17.23 -5.14 11.40
N GLN A 219 -18.40 -4.65 11.00
CA GLN A 219 -19.54 -5.51 10.67
C GLN A 219 -19.29 -6.43 9.48
N LYS A 220 -18.47 -5.98 8.51
CA LYS A 220 -18.20 -6.72 7.27
C LYS A 220 -16.93 -7.56 7.35
N ASP A 221 -16.04 -7.28 8.30
CA ASP A 221 -14.76 -7.98 8.43
C ASP A 221 -14.87 -9.42 8.95
N MET A 222 -16.04 -9.83 9.45
CA MET A 222 -16.32 -11.20 9.90
C MET A 222 -16.09 -12.28 8.83
N MET A 223 -16.00 -11.91 7.54
CA MET A 223 -15.88 -12.85 6.42
C MET A 223 -14.54 -12.81 5.70
N ASP A 224 -13.78 -11.72 5.77
CA ASP A 224 -12.58 -11.48 4.92
C ASP A 224 -11.30 -11.29 5.75
N GLU A 225 -11.39 -11.04 7.07
CA GLU A 225 -10.28 -10.95 8.05
C GLU A 225 -9.05 -10.16 7.54
N SER A 226 -9.26 -9.15 6.69
CA SER A 226 -8.17 -8.45 6.00
C SER A 226 -7.94 -7.03 6.50
N LEU A 227 -8.75 -6.57 7.47
CA LEU A 227 -8.55 -5.31 8.19
C LEU A 227 -7.20 -5.23 8.93
N PRO A 228 -6.66 -6.31 9.55
CA PRO A 228 -5.31 -6.34 10.11
C PRO A 228 -4.18 -5.82 9.23
N ILE A 229 -4.31 -5.94 7.90
CA ILE A 229 -3.27 -5.52 6.96
C ILE A 229 -3.00 -4.01 7.04
N LEU A 230 -4.00 -3.23 7.46
CA LEU A 230 -3.87 -1.79 7.63
C LEU A 230 -3.10 -1.42 8.90
N TYR A 231 -2.95 -2.33 9.88
CA TYR A 231 -2.39 -2.00 11.19
C TYR A 231 -0.96 -1.45 11.08
N GLY A 232 -0.06 -2.15 10.38
CA GLY A 232 1.35 -1.74 10.26
C GLY A 232 1.51 -0.31 9.71
N PRO A 233 1.01 -0.02 8.49
CA PRO A 233 1.11 1.33 7.92
C PRO A 233 0.42 2.41 8.75
N LEU A 234 -0.70 2.10 9.43
CA LEU A 234 -1.37 3.07 10.30
C LEU A 234 -0.59 3.33 11.60
N CYS A 235 0.24 2.39 12.06
CA CYS A 235 1.12 2.64 13.20
C CYS A 235 2.06 3.81 12.89
N ASP A 236 2.73 3.77 11.75
CA ASP A 236 3.67 4.81 11.33
C ASP A 236 3.01 6.20 11.22
N VAL A 237 1.73 6.24 10.82
CA VAL A 237 0.94 7.48 10.76
C VAL A 237 0.57 7.97 12.15
N ILE A 238 0.16 7.06 13.05
CA ILE A 238 -0.24 7.41 14.42
C ILE A 238 0.92 8.01 15.21
N GLU A 239 2.14 7.50 15.02
CA GLU A 239 3.32 8.04 15.69
C GLU A 239 3.64 9.49 15.28
N GLN A 240 3.13 9.93 14.13
CA GLN A 240 3.30 11.29 13.61
C GLN A 240 2.16 12.25 13.98
N LEU A 241 1.16 11.79 14.73
CA LEU A 241 0.03 12.63 15.15
C LEU A 241 0.43 13.59 16.27
N THR A 242 -0.10 14.81 16.18
CA THR A 242 -0.10 15.73 17.32
C THR A 242 -1.06 15.26 18.40
N PHE A 243 -0.88 15.77 19.63
CA PHE A 243 -1.73 15.41 20.76
C PHE A 243 -3.22 15.72 20.51
N SER A 244 -3.53 16.87 19.90
CA SER A 244 -4.91 17.24 19.58
C SER A 244 -5.53 16.33 18.51
N GLU A 245 -4.80 16.02 17.43
CA GLU A 245 -5.29 15.11 16.38
C GLU A 245 -5.52 13.70 16.92
N MET A 246 -4.63 13.22 17.81
CA MET A 246 -4.78 11.92 18.47
C MET A 246 -6.03 11.88 19.38
N ILE A 247 -6.30 12.94 20.15
CA ILE A 247 -7.53 13.01 20.96
C ILE A 247 -8.77 12.99 20.06
N ASP A 248 -8.79 13.77 18.98
CA ASP A 248 -9.92 13.82 18.06
C ASP A 248 -10.20 12.39 17.50
N LEU A 249 -9.16 11.66 17.07
CA LEU A 249 -9.27 10.27 16.62
C LEU A 249 -9.71 9.29 17.71
N LEU A 250 -9.15 9.42 18.92
CA LEU A 250 -9.53 8.57 20.05
C LEU A 250 -11.00 8.77 20.41
N GLN A 251 -11.49 10.01 20.38
CA GLN A 251 -12.89 10.32 20.60
C GLN A 251 -13.80 9.67 19.55
N GLU A 252 -13.44 9.71 18.27
CA GLU A 252 -14.16 9.00 17.22
C GLU A 252 -14.22 7.48 17.48
N LEU A 253 -13.11 6.89 17.92
CA LEU A 253 -13.05 5.46 18.24
C LEU A 253 -13.93 5.11 19.45
N THR A 254 -14.00 5.98 20.47
CA THR A 254 -14.86 5.76 21.65
C THR A 254 -16.36 5.95 21.40
N ARG A 255 -16.75 6.53 20.25
CA ARG A 255 -18.17 6.57 19.84
C ARG A 255 -18.70 5.21 19.38
N LEU A 256 -17.81 4.28 19.10
CA LEU A 256 -18.18 2.92 18.71
C LEU A 256 -18.71 2.13 19.90
N GLN A 257 -19.54 1.12 19.61
CA GLN A 257 -20.01 0.20 20.65
C GLN A 257 -18.80 -0.53 21.28
N PRO A 258 -18.68 -0.54 22.61
CA PRO A 258 -17.51 -1.05 23.31
C PRO A 258 -17.28 -2.54 23.02
N GLU A 259 -18.35 -3.33 22.84
CA GLU A 259 -18.24 -4.74 22.50
C GLU A 259 -17.61 -4.95 21.12
N SER A 260 -17.99 -4.15 20.12
CA SER A 260 -17.45 -4.25 18.76
C SER A 260 -15.95 -3.93 18.71
N VAL A 261 -15.50 -2.97 19.52
CA VAL A 261 -14.08 -2.58 19.59
C VAL A 261 -13.26 -3.70 20.23
N GLN A 262 -13.74 -4.27 21.32
CA GLN A 262 -13.00 -5.28 22.09
C GLN A 262 -13.03 -6.69 21.47
N GLN A 263 -14.05 -6.99 20.67
CA GLN A 263 -14.13 -8.22 19.89
C GLN A 263 -13.32 -8.18 18.59
N SER A 264 -12.89 -7.00 18.15
CA SER A 264 -12.06 -6.85 16.95
C SER A 264 -10.60 -6.71 17.31
N LEU A 265 -9.79 -7.68 16.87
CA LEU A 265 -8.33 -7.66 16.96
C LEU A 265 -7.74 -6.32 16.47
N PHE A 266 -8.26 -5.79 15.36
CA PHE A 266 -7.78 -4.55 14.78
C PHE A 266 -8.17 -3.33 15.62
N ALA A 267 -9.44 -3.22 16.03
CA ALA A 267 -9.92 -2.04 16.75
C ALA A 267 -9.34 -1.94 18.17
N ILE A 268 -9.21 -3.05 18.89
CA ILE A 268 -8.57 -3.05 20.23
C ILE A 268 -7.09 -2.68 20.13
N SER A 269 -6.38 -3.18 19.12
CA SER A 269 -4.97 -2.86 18.90
C SER A 269 -4.78 -1.38 18.53
N LEU A 270 -5.70 -0.81 17.75
CA LEU A 270 -5.71 0.61 17.40
C LEU A 270 -5.96 1.50 18.63
N LEU A 271 -6.93 1.11 19.47
CA LEU A 271 -7.24 1.80 20.73
C LEU A 271 -6.02 1.85 21.65
N TYR A 272 -5.37 0.70 21.86
CA TYR A 272 -4.18 0.60 22.71
C TYR A 272 -3.01 1.41 22.17
N LEU A 273 -2.83 1.43 20.84
CA LEU A 273 -1.79 2.24 20.22
C LEU A 273 -2.03 3.74 20.40
N LEU A 274 -3.27 4.22 20.23
CA LEU A 274 -3.62 5.63 20.45
C LEU A 274 -3.42 6.05 21.92
N LEU A 275 -3.86 5.21 22.87
CA LEU A 275 -3.63 5.45 24.30
C LEU A 275 -2.14 5.50 24.65
N SER A 276 -1.36 4.56 24.11
CA SER A 276 0.09 4.52 24.29
C SER A 276 0.77 5.77 23.70
N HIS A 277 0.36 6.21 22.51
CA HIS A 277 0.88 7.42 21.89
C HIS A 277 0.52 8.67 22.71
N GLY A 278 -0.71 8.77 23.20
CA GLY A 278 -1.12 9.87 24.08
C GLY A 278 -0.30 9.96 25.37
N GLU A 279 -0.01 8.82 26.01
CA GLU A 279 0.87 8.80 27.17
C GLU A 279 2.31 9.19 26.82
N ARG A 280 2.84 8.75 25.67
CA ARG A 280 4.16 9.19 25.17
C ARG A 280 4.20 10.71 24.94
N CYS A 281 3.15 11.29 24.36
CA CYS A 281 3.02 12.74 24.18
C CYS A 281 3.07 13.49 25.52
N LEU A 282 2.39 12.98 26.56
CA LEU A 282 2.37 13.61 27.89
C LEU A 282 3.69 13.42 28.66
N SER A 283 4.35 12.28 28.52
CA SER A 283 5.58 11.94 29.24
C SER A 283 6.85 12.47 28.57
N SER A 284 6.85 12.72 27.25
CA SER A 284 8.04 13.12 26.49
C SER A 284 8.50 14.57 26.66
N GLY A 285 7.71 15.42 27.33
CA GLY A 285 8.07 16.83 27.57
C GLY A 285 8.22 17.68 26.30
N MET A 286 7.80 17.15 25.14
CA MET A 286 7.72 17.89 23.88
C MET A 286 6.72 19.04 24.00
N PRO A 287 6.89 20.15 23.26
CA PRO A 287 5.90 21.22 23.25
C PRO A 287 4.59 20.70 22.68
N LEU A 288 3.70 20.29 23.57
CA LEU A 288 2.30 20.09 23.26
C LEU A 288 1.78 21.49 22.93
N ASN A 289 1.22 21.69 21.75
CA ASN A 289 0.38 22.84 21.43
C ASN A 289 -1.09 22.41 21.57
N PRO A 290 -1.57 22.07 22.77
CA PRO A 290 -2.93 21.59 22.96
C PRO A 290 -3.91 22.72 22.65
N ARG A 291 -5.04 22.35 22.06
CA ARG A 291 -6.21 23.24 21.99
C ARG A 291 -6.83 23.33 23.38
N ASN A 292 -7.56 24.42 23.62
CA ASN A 292 -8.24 24.62 24.91
C ASN A 292 -9.19 23.44 25.19
N GLY A 293 -9.02 22.80 26.34
CA GLY A 293 -9.84 21.66 26.78
C GLY A 293 -9.34 20.27 26.34
N ASP A 294 -8.24 20.17 25.58
CA ASP A 294 -7.73 18.87 25.14
C ASP A 294 -7.29 17.97 26.30
N PHE A 295 -6.74 18.54 27.37
CA PHE A 295 -6.40 17.75 28.56
C PHE A 295 -7.64 17.21 29.29
N GLU A 296 -8.71 18.00 29.40
CA GLU A 296 -9.96 17.55 30.01
C GLU A 296 -10.57 16.42 29.18
N LYS A 297 -10.65 16.62 27.85
CA LYS A 297 -11.09 15.58 26.91
C LYS A 297 -10.27 14.31 27.02
N TRP A 298 -8.95 14.43 27.14
CA TRP A 298 -8.05 13.28 27.31
C TRP A 298 -8.39 12.49 28.57
N VAL A 299 -8.49 13.17 29.73
CA VAL A 299 -8.81 12.51 31.00
C VAL A 299 -10.17 11.84 30.94
N ASP A 300 -11.20 12.55 30.45
CA ASP A 300 -12.55 12.01 30.32
C ASP A 300 -12.58 10.76 29.43
N THR A 301 -11.84 10.79 28.32
CA THR A 301 -11.76 9.68 27.37
C THR A 301 -11.01 8.47 27.96
N VAL A 302 -9.90 8.70 28.68
CA VAL A 302 -9.15 7.61 29.36
C VAL A 302 -10.01 6.96 30.45
N LEU A 303 -10.73 7.75 31.24
CA LEU A 303 -11.65 7.25 32.27
C LEU A 303 -12.79 6.45 31.66
N LEU A 304 -13.37 6.94 30.55
CA LEU A 304 -14.39 6.21 29.80
C LEU A 304 -13.86 4.87 29.30
N VAL A 305 -12.70 4.86 28.63
CA VAL A 305 -12.11 3.62 28.11
C VAL A 305 -11.77 2.63 29.23
N ALA A 306 -11.19 3.09 30.34
CA ALA A 306 -10.91 2.24 31.50
C ALA A 306 -12.19 1.58 32.03
N ARG A 307 -13.28 2.35 32.12
CA ARG A 307 -14.59 1.86 32.54
C ARG A 307 -15.16 0.85 31.54
N GLU A 308 -15.08 1.09 30.24
CA GLU A 308 -15.61 0.16 29.22
C GLU A 308 -14.81 -1.15 29.14
N LEU A 309 -13.48 -1.08 29.26
CA LEU A 309 -12.61 -2.26 29.35
C LEU A 309 -12.90 -3.08 30.63
N SER A 310 -13.27 -2.42 31.73
CA SER A 310 -13.63 -3.09 32.98
C SER A 310 -14.97 -3.83 32.93
N GLN A 311 -15.92 -3.37 32.11
CA GLN A 311 -17.28 -3.93 32.07
C GLN A 311 -17.38 -5.20 31.21
N VAL A 312 -16.62 -5.28 30.13
CA VAL A 312 -16.73 -6.40 29.18
C VAL A 312 -16.03 -7.66 29.73
N PRO A 313 -16.63 -8.86 29.61
CA PRO A 313 -16.01 -10.09 30.08
C PRO A 313 -14.68 -10.40 29.37
N LYS A 314 -13.67 -10.91 30.11
CA LYS A 314 -12.38 -11.32 29.53
C LYS A 314 -12.54 -12.35 28.41
N ALA A 315 -13.53 -13.24 28.52
CA ALA A 315 -13.82 -14.26 27.52
C ALA A 315 -14.26 -13.72 26.14
N SER A 316 -14.71 -12.46 26.07
CA SER A 316 -15.09 -11.80 24.82
C SER A 316 -14.03 -10.84 24.29
N MET A 317 -12.93 -10.64 25.02
CA MET A 317 -11.83 -9.78 24.59
C MET A 317 -10.88 -10.57 23.69
N VAL A 318 -10.47 -9.95 22.59
CA VAL A 318 -9.44 -10.49 21.70
C VAL A 318 -8.07 -9.98 22.12
N GLU A 319 -7.07 -10.86 22.07
CA GLU A 319 -5.67 -10.51 22.34
C GLU A 319 -5.15 -9.53 21.27
N PRO A 320 -4.59 -8.36 21.64
CA PRO A 320 -4.13 -7.36 20.68
C PRO A 320 -2.87 -7.81 19.92
N PHE A 321 -2.58 -7.20 18.77
CA PHE A 321 -1.33 -7.43 18.03
C PHE A 321 -0.07 -7.15 18.84
N HIS A 322 -0.13 -6.07 19.62
CA HIS A 322 0.94 -5.63 20.50
C HIS A 322 0.29 -4.97 21.71
N LEU A 323 0.73 -5.37 22.91
CA LEU A 323 0.36 -4.71 24.16
C LEU A 323 1.45 -3.69 24.54
N PRO A 324 1.19 -2.37 24.45
CA PRO A 324 2.19 -1.38 24.82
C PRO A 324 2.46 -1.38 26.33
N SER A 325 3.74 -1.38 26.71
CA SER A 325 4.17 -1.49 28.12
C SER A 325 3.80 -0.29 28.99
N ASN A 326 3.43 0.84 28.38
CA ASN A 326 3.07 2.08 29.08
C ASN A 326 1.58 2.20 29.40
N LEU A 327 0.73 1.26 28.98
CA LEU A 327 -0.71 1.33 29.25
C LEU A 327 -1.05 1.16 30.74
N LEU A 328 -0.39 0.25 31.44
CA LEU A 328 -0.61 0.09 32.88
C LEU A 328 -0.23 1.38 33.64
N PHE A 329 0.87 2.01 33.23
CA PHE A 329 1.30 3.29 33.79
C PHE A 329 0.27 4.39 33.54
N LEU A 330 -0.29 4.45 32.33
CA LEU A 330 -1.38 5.35 31.98
C LEU A 330 -2.59 5.16 32.91
N PHE A 331 -3.10 3.93 33.05
CA PHE A 331 -4.28 3.67 33.89
C PHE A 331 -4.00 3.98 35.38
N CYS A 332 -2.81 3.64 35.89
CA CYS A 332 -2.42 3.98 37.27
C CYS A 332 -2.46 5.49 37.57
N ARG A 333 -2.33 6.36 36.55
CA ARG A 333 -2.36 7.82 36.74
C ARG A 333 -3.77 8.37 36.95
N TYR A 334 -4.78 7.72 36.39
CA TYR A 334 -6.14 8.24 36.31
C TYR A 334 -7.17 7.43 37.09
N VAL A 335 -6.86 6.16 37.36
CA VAL A 335 -7.81 5.18 37.91
C VAL A 335 -7.30 4.63 39.23
N ASP A 336 -8.23 4.25 40.12
CA ASP A 336 -7.97 3.64 41.41
C ASP A 336 -7.27 2.27 41.30
N LYS A 337 -6.49 1.94 42.34
CA LYS A 337 -5.58 0.78 42.36
C LYS A 337 -6.27 -0.54 42.06
N ASP A 338 -7.47 -0.75 42.58
CA ASP A 338 -8.22 -1.99 42.39
C ASP A 338 -8.65 -2.17 40.94
N MET A 339 -9.11 -1.09 40.31
CA MET A 339 -9.49 -1.08 38.90
C MET A 339 -8.25 -1.19 37.97
N ALA A 340 -7.13 -0.55 38.31
CA ALA A 340 -5.88 -0.72 37.57
C ALA A 340 -5.38 -2.18 37.58
N ASN A 341 -5.40 -2.84 38.74
CA ASN A 341 -5.05 -4.27 38.84
C ASN A 341 -6.03 -5.16 38.06
N HIS A 342 -7.32 -4.81 38.05
CA HIS A 342 -8.33 -5.53 37.28
C HIS A 342 -8.10 -5.42 35.76
N LEU A 343 -7.72 -4.22 35.29
CA LEU A 343 -7.36 -3.99 33.89
C LEU A 343 -6.08 -4.74 33.50
N ASP A 344 -5.06 -4.75 34.36
CA ASP A 344 -3.82 -5.48 34.14
C ASP A 344 -4.08 -6.97 33.87
N ALA A 345 -4.84 -7.62 34.76
CA ALA A 345 -5.22 -9.02 34.63
C ALA A 345 -6.15 -9.32 33.44
N LYS A 346 -6.75 -8.29 32.83
CA LYS A 346 -7.60 -8.42 31.63
C LYS A 346 -6.84 -8.22 30.33
N MET A 347 -5.82 -7.36 30.34
CA MET A 347 -4.99 -7.06 29.19
C MET A 347 -3.92 -8.14 28.95
N GLU A 348 -3.45 -8.80 30.02
CA GLU A 348 -2.73 -10.09 29.98
C GLU A 348 -3.66 -11.25 29.62
#